data_AF-A0A4D6Y3N6-F1
#
_entry.id   AF-A0A4D6Y3N6-F1
#
_cell.length_a   1.000
_cell.length_b   1.000
_cell.length_c   1.000
_cell.angle_alpha   90.00
_cell.angle_beta   90.00
_cell.angle_gamma   90.00
#
_symmetry.space_group_name_H-M   'P 1'
#
loop_
_entity.id
_entity.type
_entity.pdbx_description
1 polymer ?
#
loop_
_entity_poly.entity_id
_entity_poly.type
_entity_poly.pdbx_seq_one_letter_code
_entity_poly.pdbx_strand_id
1 'polypeptide(L)'
;MKNKKLVNTVKKIEKVLNSIEIILKKEYNFLINFNQNIYILDTIIQEKKRLFKTYSILNQEKLLLEKINSIYPPYNSNIELKNYSSNFIKKSFILRDLNNKNKVLMNKNFYLNQYFLELFISYKAALIYDKNGDLKKLN
;
A
#
# COMPACT_ATOMS: atom_id res chain seq x y z
N MET A 1 22.60 -37.39 -30.12
CA MET A 1 21.73 -36.20 -30.31
C MET A 1 20.92 -35.78 -29.07
N LYS A 2 20.31 -36.69 -28.30
CA LYS A 2 19.48 -36.33 -27.12
C LYS A 2 20.22 -35.55 -26.01
N ASN A 3 21.45 -35.93 -25.66
CA ASN A 3 22.23 -35.23 -24.62
C ASN A 3 22.62 -33.78 -25.00
N LYS A 4 22.86 -33.50 -26.29
CA LYS A 4 23.12 -32.11 -26.76
C LYS A 4 21.90 -31.22 -26.56
N LYS A 5 20.69 -31.74 -26.79
CA LYS A 5 19.43 -31.01 -26.56
C LYS A 5 19.25 -30.71 -25.07
N LEU A 6 19.50 -31.69 -24.20
CA LEU A 6 19.45 -31.51 -22.75
C LEU A 6 20.45 -30.46 -22.26
N VAL A 7 21.73 -30.55 -22.65
CA VAL A 7 22.77 -29.57 -22.30
C VAL A 7 22.37 -28.15 -22.75
N ASN A 8 21.85 -28.02 -23.97
CA ASN A 8 21.39 -26.71 -24.47
C ASN A 8 20.18 -26.17 -23.69
N THR A 9 19.26 -27.05 -23.27
CA THR A 9 18.13 -26.66 -22.42
C THR A 9 18.61 -26.19 -21.05
N VAL A 10 19.51 -26.93 -20.39
CA VAL A 10 20.07 -26.55 -19.08
C VAL A 10 20.81 -25.21 -19.16
N LYS A 11 21.62 -24.97 -20.19
CA LYS A 11 22.28 -23.67 -20.43
C LYS A 11 21.28 -22.52 -20.63
N LYS A 12 20.13 -22.77 -21.26
CA LYS A 12 19.08 -21.76 -21.41
C LYS A 12 18.40 -21.47 -20.06
N ILE A 13 18.13 -22.50 -19.27
CA ILE A 13 17.57 -22.37 -17.91
C ILE A 13 18.51 -21.53 -17.05
N GLU A 14 19.80 -21.85 -17.03
CA GLU A 14 20.83 -21.11 -16.29
C GLU A 14 20.84 -19.61 -16.65
N LYS A 15 20.80 -19.27 -17.95
CA LYS A 15 20.72 -17.87 -18.40
C LYS A 15 19.46 -17.16 -17.90
N VAL A 16 18.32 -17.84 -17.89
CA VAL A 16 17.05 -17.30 -17.36
C VAL A 16 17.17 -17.08 -15.85
N LEU A 17 17.71 -18.03 -15.10
CA LEU A 17 17.91 -17.91 -13.65
C LEU A 17 18.83 -16.73 -13.29
N ASN A 18 19.94 -16.56 -14.00
CA ASN A 18 20.84 -15.40 -13.82
C ASN A 18 20.12 -14.07 -14.10
N SER A 19 19.23 -14.05 -15.10
CA SER A 19 18.44 -12.85 -15.41
C SER A 19 17.41 -12.54 -14.31
N ILE A 20 16.76 -13.56 -13.76
CA ILE A 20 15.86 -13.43 -12.62
C ILE A 20 16.63 -12.91 -11.40
N GLU A 21 17.79 -13.46 -11.08
CA GLU A 21 18.61 -13.03 -9.95
C GLU A 21 18.96 -11.53 -10.02
N ILE A 22 19.34 -11.03 -11.21
CA ILE A 22 19.62 -9.61 -11.41
C ILE A 22 18.38 -8.75 -11.12
N ILE A 23 17.19 -9.18 -11.57
CA ILE A 23 15.94 -8.47 -11.33
C ILE A 23 15.60 -8.46 -9.83
N LEU A 24 15.73 -9.59 -9.15
CA LEU A 24 15.49 -9.71 -7.71
C LEU A 24 16.45 -8.85 -6.88
N LYS A 25 17.73 -8.77 -7.25
CA LYS A 25 18.69 -7.89 -6.57
C LYS A 25 18.34 -6.41 -6.75
N LYS A 26 17.90 -6.01 -7.95
CA LYS A 26 17.42 -4.63 -8.20
C LYS A 26 16.18 -4.32 -7.37
N GLU A 27 15.23 -5.25 -7.33
CA GLU A 27 14.02 -5.15 -6.50
C GLU A 27 14.38 -5.02 -5.01
N TYR A 28 15.24 -5.90 -4.49
CA TYR A 28 15.68 -5.87 -3.10
C TYR A 28 16.29 -4.53 -2.70
N ASN A 29 17.18 -3.99 -3.54
CA ASN A 29 17.79 -2.67 -3.31
C ASN A 29 16.73 -1.55 -3.33
N PHE A 30 15.76 -1.62 -4.23
CA PHE A 30 14.64 -0.67 -4.26
C PHE A 30 13.78 -0.77 -2.99
N LEU A 31 13.46 -1.99 -2.55
CA LEU A 31 12.66 -2.25 -1.34
C LEU A 31 13.36 -1.83 -0.06
N ILE A 32 14.69 -1.99 0.06
CA ILE A 32 15.46 -1.48 1.20
C ILE A 32 15.34 0.05 1.28
N ASN A 33 15.53 0.74 0.16
CA ASN A 33 15.41 2.20 0.12
C ASN A 33 13.96 2.65 0.41
N PHE A 34 12.97 1.87 -0.03
CA PHE A 34 11.58 2.08 0.32
C PHE A 34 11.29 1.82 1.82
N ASN A 35 11.99 0.86 2.45
CA ASN A 35 11.83 0.55 3.87
C ASN A 35 12.20 1.73 4.78
N GLN A 36 13.15 2.57 4.37
CA GLN A 36 13.44 3.83 5.06
C GLN A 36 12.24 4.79 5.02
N ASN A 37 11.46 4.77 3.93
CA ASN A 37 10.22 5.55 3.80
C ASN A 37 9.05 4.95 4.60
N ILE A 38 9.10 3.68 5.00
CA ILE A 38 8.06 3.06 5.83
C ILE A 38 7.99 3.71 7.21
N TYR A 39 9.13 4.05 7.82
CA TYR A 39 9.15 4.77 9.10
C TYR A 39 8.55 6.17 8.99
N ILE A 40 8.81 6.87 7.89
CA ILE A 40 8.19 8.17 7.59
C ILE A 40 6.68 8.00 7.43
N LEU A 41 6.25 6.98 6.68
CA LEU A 41 4.82 6.69 6.49
C LEU A 41 4.11 6.34 7.80
N ASP A 42 4.74 5.55 8.68
CA ASP A 42 4.16 5.24 9.99
C ASP A 42 4.03 6.51 10.85
N THR A 43 5.05 7.37 10.87
CA THR A 43 5.00 8.67 11.55
C THR A 43 3.82 9.51 11.05
N ILE A 44 3.66 9.63 9.73
CA ILE A 44 2.53 10.32 9.09
C ILE A 44 1.18 9.69 9.50
N ILE A 45 1.10 8.35 9.60
CA ILE A 45 -0.11 7.65 10.03
C ILE A 45 -0.43 7.95 11.50
N GLN A 46 0.55 7.99 12.39
CA GLN A 46 0.34 8.34 13.79
C GLN A 46 -0.12 9.79 13.94
N GLU A 47 0.47 10.73 13.21
CA GLU A 47 0.01 12.12 13.18
C GLU A 47 -1.42 12.25 12.67
N LYS A 48 -1.77 11.55 11.58
CA LYS A 48 -3.14 11.49 11.07
C LYS A 48 -4.11 10.97 12.13
N LYS A 49 -3.79 9.86 12.81
CA LYS A 49 -4.61 9.30 13.89
C LYS A 49 -4.86 10.32 15.00
N ARG A 50 -3.80 11.01 15.45
CA ARG A 50 -3.90 12.07 16.46
C ARG A 50 -4.85 13.18 16.01
N LEU A 51 -4.67 13.70 14.79
CA LEU A 51 -5.50 14.77 14.23
C LEU A 51 -6.97 14.35 14.04
N PHE A 52 -7.22 13.14 13.55
CA PHE A 52 -8.60 12.62 13.42
C PHE A 52 -9.28 12.43 14.77
N LYS A 53 -8.53 12.00 15.80
CA LYS A 53 -9.06 11.91 17.17
C LYS A 53 -9.45 13.30 17.68
N THR A 54 -8.57 14.29 17.55
CA THR A 54 -8.87 15.67 17.93
C THR A 54 -10.08 16.21 17.17
N TYR A 55 -10.13 16.01 15.85
CA TYR A 55 -11.27 16.41 15.03
C TYR A 55 -12.58 15.76 15.48
N SER A 56 -12.57 14.47 15.80
CA SER A 56 -13.76 13.75 16.27
C SER A 56 -14.30 14.35 17.57
N ILE A 57 -13.42 14.66 18.53
CA ILE A 57 -13.79 15.30 19.80
C ILE A 57 -14.40 16.68 19.55
N LEU A 58 -13.72 17.53 18.78
CA LEU A 58 -14.19 18.89 18.47
C LEU A 58 -15.53 18.87 17.70
N ASN A 59 -15.73 17.90 16.81
CA ASN A 59 -16.99 17.78 16.08
C ASN A 59 -18.13 17.31 16.99
N GLN A 60 -17.86 16.46 18.00
CA GLN A 60 -18.84 16.11 19.02
C GLN A 60 -19.21 17.32 19.88
N GLU A 61 -18.21 18.08 20.34
CA GLU A 61 -18.42 19.33 21.08
C GLU A 61 -19.24 20.34 20.27
N LYS A 62 -18.91 20.52 18.99
CA LYS A 62 -19.68 21.37 18.06
C LYS A 62 -21.16 20.94 18.01
N LEU A 63 -21.44 19.65 17.82
CA LEU A 63 -22.81 19.13 17.76
C LEU A 63 -23.58 19.34 19.07
N LEU A 64 -22.90 19.23 20.22
CA LEU A 64 -23.50 19.53 21.52
C LEU A 64 -23.86 21.03 21.64
N LEU A 65 -22.96 21.92 21.23
CA LEU A 65 -23.18 23.36 21.25
C LEU A 65 -24.30 23.78 20.29
N GLU A 66 -24.37 23.19 19.10
CA GLU A 66 -25.49 23.38 18.16
C GLU A 66 -26.83 23.04 18.82
N LYS A 67 -26.88 21.90 19.52
CA LYS A 67 -28.08 21.45 20.22
C LYS A 67 -28.47 22.38 21.37
N ILE A 68 -27.51 22.78 22.21
CA ILE A 68 -27.74 23.68 23.35
C ILE A 68 -28.28 25.04 22.88
N ASN A 69 -27.71 25.57 21.80
CA ASN A 69 -28.08 26.88 21.28
C ASN A 69 -29.23 26.84 20.26
N SER A 70 -29.72 25.64 19.89
CA SER A 70 -30.70 25.44 18.82
C SER A 70 -30.32 26.11 17.49
N ILE A 71 -29.02 26.12 17.17
CA ILE A 71 -28.47 26.70 15.94
C ILE A 71 -27.83 25.58 15.13
N TYR A 72 -28.23 25.44 13.86
CA TYR A 72 -27.76 24.38 12.98
C TYR A 72 -27.29 24.93 11.62
N PRO A 73 -26.43 24.20 10.89
CA PRO A 73 -26.11 24.54 9.51
C PRO A 73 -27.39 24.73 8.68
N PRO A 74 -27.45 25.72 7.76
CA PRO A 74 -26.34 26.51 7.22
C PRO A 74 -25.98 27.77 8.03
N TYR A 75 -26.46 27.91 9.27
CA TYR A 75 -26.17 29.05 10.16
C TYR A 75 -26.53 30.41 9.57
N ASN A 76 -27.65 30.50 8.84
CA ASN A 76 -28.05 31.72 8.13
C ASN A 76 -28.16 32.97 9.01
N SER A 77 -28.45 32.79 10.30
CA SER A 77 -28.56 33.86 11.30
C SER A 77 -27.21 34.37 11.82
N ASN A 78 -26.09 33.70 11.52
CA ASN A 78 -24.75 34.09 11.95
C ASN A 78 -23.76 33.98 10.78
N ILE A 79 -23.42 35.13 10.18
CA ILE A 79 -22.57 35.23 8.99
C ILE A 79 -21.18 34.65 9.22
N GLU A 80 -20.60 34.88 10.40
CA GLU A 80 -19.27 34.37 10.75
C GLU A 80 -19.27 32.84 10.81
N LEU A 81 -20.23 32.27 11.54
CA LEU A 81 -20.38 30.80 11.66
C LEU A 81 -20.67 30.15 10.31
N LYS A 82 -21.49 30.79 9.47
CA LYS A 82 -21.76 30.36 8.09
C LYS A 82 -20.49 30.33 7.23
N ASN A 83 -19.64 31.35 7.32
CA ASN A 83 -18.38 31.42 6.58
C ASN A 83 -17.40 30.32 7.02
N TYR A 84 -17.21 30.13 8.33
CA TYR A 84 -16.37 29.06 8.86
C TYR A 84 -16.91 27.67 8.47
N SER A 85 -18.22 27.46 8.53
CA SER A 85 -18.87 26.21 8.14
C SER A 85 -18.67 25.86 6.67
N SER A 86 -18.83 26.84 5.77
CA SER A 86 -18.58 26.67 4.34
C SER A 86 -17.13 26.26 4.06
N ASN A 87 -16.16 26.95 4.68
CA ASN A 87 -14.75 26.64 4.53
C ASN A 87 -14.40 25.25 5.09
N PHE A 88 -14.95 24.92 6.26
CA PHE A 88 -14.83 23.62 6.88
C PHE A 88 -15.33 22.49 5.97
N ILE A 89 -16.54 22.61 5.42
CA ILE A 89 -17.14 21.60 4.52
C ILE A 89 -16.27 21.42 3.28
N LYS A 90 -15.83 22.50 2.63
CA LYS A 90 -14.93 22.45 1.46
C LYS A 90 -13.63 21.72 1.80
N LYS A 91 -13.01 22.04 2.94
CA LYS A 91 -11.78 21.39 3.39
C LYS A 91 -11.99 19.89 3.60
N SER A 92 -13.10 19.49 4.20
CA SER A 92 -13.45 18.08 4.44
C SER A 92 -13.57 17.28 3.14
N PHE A 93 -14.17 17.86 2.09
CA PHE A 93 -14.22 17.21 0.77
C PHE A 93 -12.83 17.02 0.16
N ILE A 94 -11.99 18.07 0.19
CA ILE A 94 -10.61 18.00 -0.32
C ILE A 94 -9.82 16.91 0.41
N LEU A 95 -9.93 16.84 1.74
CA LEU A 95 -9.24 15.84 2.54
C LEU A 95 -9.72 14.41 2.24
N ARG A 96 -11.04 14.22 2.01
CA ARG A 96 -11.60 12.93 1.60
C ARG A 96 -11.02 12.47 0.26
N ASP A 97 -10.97 13.36 -0.72
CA ASP A 97 -10.47 13.04 -2.05
C ASP A 97 -8.97 12.72 -2.03
N LEU A 98 -8.19 13.47 -1.25
CA LEU A 98 -6.77 13.16 -1.02
C LEU A 98 -6.59 11.79 -0.34
N ASN A 99 -7.42 11.47 0.65
CA ASN A 99 -7.35 10.18 1.32
C ASN A 99 -7.72 9.02 0.37
N ASN A 100 -8.69 9.22 -0.52
CA ASN A 100 -9.03 8.25 -1.56
C ASN A 100 -7.87 8.03 -2.55
N LYS A 101 -7.20 9.11 -2.98
CA LYS A 101 -5.99 9.00 -3.82
C LYS A 101 -4.89 8.20 -3.12
N ASN A 102 -4.66 8.46 -1.82
CA ASN A 102 -3.70 7.70 -1.02
C ASN A 102 -4.06 6.20 -0.96
N LYS A 103 -5.34 5.87 -0.75
CA LYS A 103 -5.83 4.49 -0.75
C LYS A 103 -5.56 3.78 -2.07
N VAL A 104 -5.81 4.43 -3.21
CA VAL A 104 -5.56 3.85 -4.54
C VAL A 104 -4.07 3.52 -4.72
N LEU A 105 -3.17 4.41 -4.30
CA LEU A 105 -1.73 4.17 -4.39
C LEU A 105 -1.28 3.00 -3.51
N MET A 106 -1.75 2.94 -2.26
CA MET A 106 -1.43 1.83 -1.35
C MET A 106 -1.92 0.48 -1.90
N ASN A 107 -3.15 0.43 -2.42
CA ASN A 107 -3.71 -0.78 -2.99
C ASN A 107 -2.94 -1.25 -4.22
N LYS A 108 -2.50 -0.34 -5.10
CA LYS A 108 -1.66 -0.69 -6.25
C LYS A 108 -0.34 -1.33 -5.81
N ASN A 109 0.32 -0.74 -4.81
CA ASN A 109 1.59 -1.28 -4.28
C ASN A 109 1.38 -2.65 -3.62
N PHE A 110 0.31 -2.82 -2.85
CA PHE A 110 -0.04 -4.10 -2.24
C PHE A 110 -0.31 -5.19 -3.30
N TYR A 111 -1.10 -4.86 -4.34
CA TYR A 111 -1.38 -5.77 -5.44
C TYR A 111 -0.11 -6.23 -6.15
N LEU A 112 0.79 -5.30 -6.50
CA LEU A 112 2.05 -5.63 -7.18
C LEU A 112 2.91 -6.59 -6.34
N ASN A 113 2.97 -6.37 -5.02
CA ASN A 113 3.70 -7.24 -4.10
C ASN A 113 3.08 -8.65 -4.02
N GLN A 114 1.75 -8.75 -3.89
CA GLN A 114 1.07 -10.05 -3.87
C GLN A 114 1.21 -10.81 -5.19
N TYR A 115 1.01 -10.14 -6.32
CA TYR A 115 1.17 -10.74 -7.65
C TYR A 115 2.58 -11.33 -7.84
N PHE A 116 3.60 -10.64 -7.35
CA PHE A 116 4.97 -11.13 -7.38
C PHE A 116 5.17 -12.39 -6.52
N LEU A 117 4.62 -12.43 -5.30
CA LEU A 117 4.66 -13.62 -4.44
C LEU A 117 3.98 -14.84 -5.09
N GLU A 118 2.83 -14.62 -5.73
CA GLU A 118 2.10 -15.68 -6.44
C GLU A 118 2.89 -16.24 -7.63
N LEU A 119 3.54 -15.37 -8.41
CA LEU A 119 4.46 -15.80 -9.47
C LEU A 119 5.57 -16.69 -8.90
N PHE A 120 6.18 -16.30 -7.78
CA PHE A 120 7.25 -17.09 -7.16
C PHE A 120 6.78 -18.47 -6.68
N ILE A 121 5.59 -18.56 -6.08
CA ILE A 121 4.99 -19.84 -5.66
C ILE A 121 4.78 -20.76 -6.86
N SER A 122 4.31 -20.21 -7.98
CA SER A 122 4.10 -20.92 -9.24
C SER A 122 5.41 -21.52 -9.77
N TYR A 123 6.52 -20.79 -9.70
CA TYR A 123 7.85 -21.28 -10.07
C TYR A 123 8.40 -22.33 -9.11
N LYS A 124 8.13 -22.20 -7.80
CA LYS A 124 8.59 -23.16 -6.78
C LYS A 124 7.98 -24.55 -6.98
N ALA A 125 6.76 -24.63 -7.52
CA ALA A 125 6.12 -25.90 -7.89
C ALA A 125 6.85 -26.63 -9.03
N ALA A 126 7.63 -25.92 -9.86
CA ALA A 126 8.43 -26.52 -10.93
C ALA A 126 9.81 -27.05 -10.46
N LEU A 127 10.20 -26.80 -9.19
CA LEU A 127 11.44 -27.31 -8.62
C LEU A 127 11.26 -28.75 -8.15
N ILE A 128 11.56 -29.69 -9.05
CA ILE A 128 11.51 -31.14 -8.80
C ILE A 128 12.73 -31.59 -7.98
N TYR A 129 13.79 -30.79 -7.93
CA TYR A 129 15.03 -31.11 -7.21
C TYR A 129 15.18 -30.26 -5.96
N ASP A 130 15.72 -30.82 -4.89
CA ASP A 130 16.06 -30.10 -3.67
C ASP A 130 17.38 -29.32 -3.81
N LYS A 131 17.80 -28.66 -2.72
CA LYS A 131 19.04 -27.86 -2.69
C LYS A 131 20.32 -28.68 -2.90
N ASN A 132 20.26 -30.01 -2.73
CA ASN A 132 21.37 -30.93 -2.95
C ASN A 132 21.34 -31.51 -4.37
N GLY A 133 20.30 -31.21 -5.16
CA GLY A 133 20.10 -31.77 -6.49
C GLY A 133 19.36 -33.11 -6.48
N ASP A 134 18.80 -33.52 -5.34
CA ASP A 134 18.05 -34.76 -5.20
C ASP A 134 16.60 -34.57 -5.60
N LEU A 135 16.03 -35.56 -6.30
CA LEU A 135 14.66 -35.48 -6.79
C LEU A 135 13.69 -35.54 -5.60
N LYS A 136 12.99 -34.44 -5.33
CA LYS A 136 11.90 -34.40 -4.36
C LYS A 136 10.76 -35.26 -4.86
N LYS A 137 10.37 -36.27 -4.07
CA LYS A 137 9.11 -36.99 -4.30
C LYS A 137 7.97 -35.97 -4.33
N LEU A 138 7.34 -35.83 -5.50
CA LEU A 138 6.05 -35.17 -5.64
C LEU A 138 5.04 -36.02 -4.85
N ASN A 139 4.58 -35.51 -3.71
CA ASN A 139 3.39 -36.04 -3.02
C ASN A 139 2.16 -35.34 -3.58
#